data_AF-A0AAD4FB15-F1
#
_entry.id   AF-A0AAD4FB15-F1
#
_cell.length_a   1.000
_cell.length_b   1.000
_cell.length_c   1.000
_cell.angle_alpha   90.00
_cell.angle_beta   90.00
_cell.angle_gamma   90.00
#
_symmetry.space_group_name_H-M   'P 1'
#
loop_
_entity.id
_entity.type
_entity.pdbx_description
1 polymer ?
#
loop_
_entity_poly.entity_id
_entity_poly.type
_entity_poly.pdbx_seq_one_letter_code
_entity_poly.pdbx_strand_id
1 'polypeptide(L)'
;MAREKARFKNTFDLTREIHKTEYENVKRPPEPAHRFEVTIEPAGFTLEKYELFKNYQQNVHKEKSHEISESGFKRFLCDSPLKQATTTVEGNEQLLGSYHQCYRLDGRLIAMGILDLLPHCVSGVYMLYHSDYEQWQFGKLSALREAALALEGGYQYYYMGYYIHSCVKMKYKGDYKTQHVLDPETYEWHPLEGELRALLDKKPYVSMSREQRRKEMGVAEEQDDYSDYPRPTAAEAGKAVTKGMSLFELKVPGLMTAEEIEQQLDLATMPIRVGGRMAEAQDLVSWDSSDLKNPKSIKGVIGEMVACMGPEVAWQVVVQLG
;
A
#
# COMPACT_ATOMS: atom_id res chain seq x y z
N MET A 1 2.09 7.72 -40.52
CA MET A 1 2.90 6.47 -40.67
C MET A 1 4.42 6.66 -40.57
N ALA A 2 5.16 7.15 -41.58
CA ALA A 2 6.64 7.23 -41.49
C ALA A 2 7.16 8.29 -40.48
N ARG A 3 6.45 9.43 -40.37
CA ARG A 3 6.74 10.49 -39.39
C ARG A 3 6.39 10.11 -37.95
N GLU A 4 5.33 9.31 -37.73
CA GLU A 4 5.00 8.75 -36.40
C GLU A 4 6.02 7.71 -35.98
N LYS A 5 6.41 6.79 -36.87
CA LYS A 5 7.48 5.80 -36.61
C LYS A 5 8.83 6.48 -36.31
N ALA A 6 9.10 7.65 -36.92
CA ALA A 6 10.29 8.46 -36.60
C ALA A 6 10.18 9.19 -35.25
N ARG A 7 8.97 9.61 -34.85
CA ARG A 7 8.72 10.24 -33.56
C ARG A 7 8.87 9.24 -32.39
N PHE A 8 8.38 8.01 -32.55
CA PHE A 8 8.58 6.89 -31.60
C PHE A 8 10.06 6.44 -31.48
N LYS A 9 10.90 6.70 -32.48
CA LYS A 9 12.35 6.42 -32.40
C LYS A 9 13.12 7.38 -31.49
N ASN A 10 12.56 8.57 -31.21
CA ASN A 10 13.21 9.63 -30.42
C ASN A 10 12.52 9.92 -29.08
N THR A 11 11.52 9.13 -28.69
CA THR A 11 10.89 9.24 -27.37
C THR A 11 11.39 8.14 -26.45
N PHE A 12 11.66 8.50 -25.19
CA PHE A 12 11.93 7.53 -24.12
C PHE A 12 10.73 6.60 -23.97
N ASP A 13 10.99 5.30 -23.94
CA ASP A 13 10.00 4.24 -23.84
C ASP A 13 10.38 3.40 -22.62
N LEU A 14 9.64 3.54 -21.52
CA LEU A 14 10.03 2.95 -20.23
C LEU A 14 10.20 1.43 -20.33
N THR A 15 9.23 0.73 -20.93
CA THR A 15 9.25 -0.74 -21.02
C THR A 15 10.45 -1.18 -21.85
N ARG A 16 10.65 -0.57 -23.03
CA ARG A 16 11.82 -0.89 -23.85
C ARG A 16 13.13 -0.59 -23.14
N GLU A 17 13.27 0.60 -22.55
CA GLU A 17 14.54 1.04 -21.93
C GLU A 17 14.89 0.22 -20.69
N ILE A 18 13.90 -0.14 -19.87
CA ILE A 18 14.15 -0.90 -18.64
C ILE A 18 14.65 -2.32 -18.96
N HIS A 19 14.12 -2.96 -20.01
CA HIS A 19 14.50 -4.33 -20.39
C HIS A 19 15.88 -4.46 -21.07
N LYS A 20 16.47 -3.36 -21.59
CA LYS A 20 17.76 -3.40 -22.33
C LYS A 20 18.93 -4.00 -21.56
N THR A 21 18.93 -3.87 -20.24
CA THR A 21 20.04 -4.32 -19.39
C THR A 21 19.94 -5.80 -19.03
N GLU A 22 18.83 -6.45 -19.32
CA GLU A 22 18.65 -7.88 -19.06
C GLU A 22 19.47 -8.69 -20.05
N TYR A 23 20.09 -9.76 -19.56
CA TYR A 23 21.05 -10.54 -20.32
C TYR A 23 20.53 -11.07 -21.66
N GLU A 24 19.24 -11.37 -21.75
CA GLU A 24 18.58 -11.83 -22.98
C GLU A 24 18.47 -10.73 -24.06
N ASN A 25 18.44 -9.46 -23.64
CA ASN A 25 18.27 -8.29 -24.50
C ASN A 25 19.61 -7.59 -24.85
N VAL A 26 20.70 -7.94 -24.16
CA VAL A 26 22.03 -7.37 -24.44
C VAL A 26 22.57 -7.90 -25.77
N LYS A 27 22.88 -6.98 -26.69
CA LYS A 27 23.45 -7.30 -28.02
C LYS A 27 24.85 -7.90 -27.89
N ARG A 28 25.12 -8.93 -28.69
CA ARG A 28 26.41 -9.62 -28.76
C ARG A 28 26.92 -9.66 -30.21
N PRO A 29 28.24 -9.62 -30.44
CA PRO A 29 29.34 -9.44 -29.48
C PRO A 29 29.58 -7.96 -29.06
N PRO A 30 30.38 -7.67 -28.00
CA PRO A 30 31.08 -8.62 -27.11
C PRO A 30 30.13 -9.30 -26.11
N GLU A 31 30.60 -10.37 -25.46
CA GLU A 31 29.89 -10.94 -24.32
C GLU A 31 29.89 -9.95 -23.14
N PRO A 32 28.74 -9.73 -22.47
CA PRO A 32 28.69 -8.85 -21.31
C PRO A 32 29.47 -9.43 -20.14
N ALA A 33 30.12 -8.56 -19.36
CA ALA A 33 30.90 -8.96 -18.18
C ALA A 33 30.04 -9.58 -17.07
N HIS A 34 28.75 -9.26 -17.05
CA HIS A 34 27.80 -9.71 -16.03
C HIS A 34 26.48 -10.14 -16.66
N ARG A 35 25.78 -11.07 -16.00
CA ARG A 35 24.43 -11.53 -16.34
C ARG A 35 23.43 -10.96 -15.34
N PHE A 36 22.63 -9.99 -15.78
CA PHE A 36 21.53 -9.44 -14.99
C PHE A 36 20.19 -9.99 -15.47
N GLU A 37 19.37 -10.43 -14.51
CA GLU A 37 18.09 -11.09 -14.77
C GLU A 37 17.04 -10.60 -13.77
N VAL A 38 15.80 -10.50 -14.25
CA VAL A 38 14.63 -10.18 -13.42
C VAL A 38 13.58 -11.25 -13.67
N THR A 39 13.09 -11.88 -12.61
CA THR A 39 12.04 -12.91 -12.69
C THR A 39 10.86 -12.56 -11.79
N ILE A 40 9.66 -12.93 -12.21
CA ILE A 40 8.46 -12.92 -11.37
C ILE A 40 8.23 -14.35 -10.89
N GLU A 41 8.25 -14.55 -9.57
CA GLU A 41 8.09 -15.85 -8.93
C GLU A 41 6.91 -15.80 -7.95
N PRO A 42 6.19 -16.90 -7.68
CA PRO A 42 5.23 -16.95 -6.58
C PRO A 42 5.85 -16.44 -5.27
N ALA A 43 5.06 -15.81 -4.41
CA ALA A 43 5.45 -15.33 -3.08
C ALA A 43 5.71 -16.49 -2.09
N GLY A 44 6.58 -17.43 -2.48
CA GLY A 44 6.95 -18.59 -1.72
C GLY A 44 8.29 -18.42 -1.01
N PHE A 45 8.44 -19.17 0.09
CA PHE A 45 9.68 -19.27 0.82
C PHE A 45 10.76 -19.98 0.00
N THR A 46 11.96 -19.40 -0.02
CA THR A 46 13.20 -20.10 -0.35
C THR A 46 14.29 -19.65 0.62
N LEU A 47 15.29 -20.50 0.84
CA LEU A 47 16.42 -20.14 1.70
C LEU A 47 17.17 -18.91 1.15
N GLU A 48 17.33 -18.82 -0.18
CA GLU A 48 17.95 -17.66 -0.84
C GLU A 48 17.22 -16.34 -0.53
N LYS A 49 15.89 -16.32 -0.65
CA LYS A 49 15.07 -15.14 -0.36
C LYS A 49 15.13 -14.75 1.12
N TYR A 50 15.14 -15.74 2.01
CA TYR A 50 15.26 -15.51 3.45
C TYR A 50 16.63 -14.92 3.83
N GLU A 51 17.73 -15.42 3.27
CA GLU A 51 19.07 -14.87 3.55
C GLU A 51 19.20 -13.42 3.04
N LEU A 52 18.58 -13.10 1.90
CA LEU A 52 18.49 -11.71 1.44
C LEU A 52 17.70 -10.82 2.41
N PHE A 53 16.54 -11.28 2.87
CA PHE A 53 15.74 -10.56 3.88
C PHE A 53 16.53 -10.35 5.17
N LYS A 54 17.19 -11.40 5.68
CA LYS A 54 18.01 -11.33 6.89
C LYS A 54 19.15 -10.32 6.73
N ASN A 55 19.86 -10.35 5.61
CA ASN A 55 20.87 -9.34 5.31
C ASN A 55 20.28 -7.92 5.36
N TYR A 56 19.14 -7.70 4.71
CA TYR A 56 18.48 -6.39 4.68
C TYR A 56 18.05 -5.91 6.07
N GLN A 57 17.40 -6.77 6.87
CA GLN A 57 16.97 -6.43 8.24
C GLN A 57 18.16 -6.05 9.14
N GLN A 58 19.27 -6.79 9.06
CA GLN A 58 20.47 -6.49 9.86
C GLN A 58 21.19 -5.22 9.41
N ASN A 59 21.28 -4.98 8.10
CA ASN A 59 22.12 -3.90 7.57
C ASN A 59 21.35 -2.58 7.40
N VAL A 60 20.07 -2.62 7.04
CA VAL A 60 19.25 -1.43 6.80
C VAL A 60 18.41 -1.07 8.02
N HIS A 61 17.75 -2.05 8.66
CA HIS A 61 16.92 -1.82 9.84
C HIS A 61 17.65 -2.00 11.18
N LYS A 62 18.90 -2.51 11.16
CA LYS A 62 19.74 -2.73 12.34
C LYS A 62 19.11 -3.68 13.38
N GLU A 63 18.26 -4.61 12.91
CA GLU A 63 17.69 -5.66 13.75
C GLU A 63 18.75 -6.68 14.15
N LYS A 64 18.60 -7.24 15.35
CA LYS A 64 19.52 -8.28 15.86
C LYS A 64 19.15 -9.63 15.25
N SER A 65 20.13 -10.50 15.09
CA SER A 65 19.91 -11.80 14.42
C SER A 65 18.85 -12.69 15.08
N HIS A 66 18.57 -12.53 16.38
CA HIS A 66 17.55 -13.32 17.07
C HIS A 66 16.13 -12.76 16.90
N GLU A 67 15.99 -11.53 16.39
CA GLU A 67 14.71 -10.89 16.07
C GLU A 67 14.23 -11.30 14.66
N ILE A 68 15.14 -11.83 13.84
CA ILE A 68 14.90 -12.22 12.45
C ILE A 68 14.71 -13.73 12.38
N SER A 69 13.55 -14.18 11.92
CA SER A 69 13.20 -15.59 11.83
C SER A 69 12.53 -15.96 10.51
N GLU A 70 12.65 -17.22 10.11
CA GLU A 70 11.96 -17.74 8.91
C GLU A 70 10.44 -17.63 9.03
N SER A 71 9.88 -17.86 10.22
CA SER A 71 8.43 -17.72 10.45
C SER A 71 7.98 -16.28 10.34
N GLY A 72 8.79 -15.33 10.82
CA GLY A 72 8.56 -13.90 10.60
C GLY A 72 8.59 -13.53 9.12
N PHE A 73 9.58 -14.03 8.38
CA PHE A 73 9.68 -13.83 6.93
C PHE A 73 8.48 -14.41 6.18
N LYS A 74 8.09 -15.66 6.47
CA LYS A 74 6.92 -16.31 5.83
C LYS A 74 5.65 -15.50 6.08
N ARG A 75 5.37 -15.17 7.35
CA ARG A 75 4.19 -14.39 7.73
C ARG A 75 4.15 -13.01 7.09
N PHE A 76 5.30 -12.36 6.96
CA PHE A 76 5.37 -10.99 6.47
C PHE A 76 5.39 -10.89 4.94
N LEU A 77 6.15 -11.76 4.27
CA LEU A 77 6.48 -11.61 2.85
C LEU A 77 5.99 -12.76 1.97
N CYS A 78 5.53 -13.88 2.52
CA CYS A 78 5.05 -15.02 1.73
C CYS A 78 3.54 -15.26 1.88
N ASP A 79 3.04 -15.19 3.11
CA ASP A 79 1.64 -15.47 3.42
C ASP A 79 0.76 -14.37 2.84
N SER A 80 -0.19 -14.76 1.98
CA SER A 80 -1.11 -13.83 1.33
C SER A 80 -2.53 -14.37 1.30
N PRO A 81 -3.55 -13.53 1.56
CA PRO A 81 -4.94 -13.90 1.36
C PRO A 81 -5.35 -13.88 -0.12
N LEU A 82 -4.51 -13.34 -1.01
CA LEU A 82 -4.82 -13.21 -2.43
C LEU A 82 -4.71 -14.57 -3.13
N LYS A 83 -5.75 -14.94 -3.87
CA LYS A 83 -5.74 -16.15 -4.69
C LYS A 83 -4.95 -15.88 -5.96
N GLN A 84 -4.00 -16.78 -6.24
CA GLN A 84 -3.28 -16.73 -7.51
C GLN A 84 -4.21 -17.11 -8.66
N ALA A 85 -4.20 -16.30 -9.70
CA ALA A 85 -4.96 -16.52 -10.91
C ALA A 85 -4.25 -15.86 -12.10
N THR A 86 -4.68 -16.23 -13.30
CA THR A 86 -4.25 -15.60 -14.53
C THR A 86 -5.48 -15.20 -15.32
N THR A 87 -5.48 -13.99 -15.85
CA THR A 87 -6.53 -13.46 -16.71
C THR A 87 -5.92 -12.93 -18.01
N THR A 88 -6.75 -12.46 -18.93
CA THR A 88 -6.32 -11.84 -20.18
C THR A 88 -6.91 -10.44 -20.29
N VAL A 89 -6.05 -9.45 -20.48
CA VAL A 89 -6.43 -8.05 -20.69
C VAL A 89 -5.80 -7.59 -21.99
N GLU A 90 -6.63 -7.12 -22.93
CA GLU A 90 -6.18 -6.66 -24.26
C GLU A 90 -5.32 -7.67 -25.04
N GLY A 91 -5.55 -8.97 -24.80
CA GLY A 91 -4.80 -10.06 -25.44
C GLY A 91 -3.47 -10.42 -24.75
N ASN A 92 -3.09 -9.70 -23.69
CA ASN A 92 -1.93 -10.00 -22.87
C ASN A 92 -2.33 -10.81 -21.62
N GLU A 93 -1.46 -11.71 -21.21
CA GLU A 93 -1.59 -12.43 -19.96
C GLU A 93 -1.38 -11.47 -18.78
N GLN A 94 -2.30 -11.47 -17.83
CA GLN A 94 -2.22 -10.69 -16.60
C GLN A 94 -2.24 -11.64 -15.40
N LEU A 95 -1.21 -11.57 -14.57
CA LEU A 95 -1.06 -12.36 -13.35
C LEU A 95 -1.82 -11.69 -12.21
N LEU A 96 -2.43 -12.48 -11.33
CA LEU A 96 -3.12 -11.99 -10.14
C LEU A 96 -2.65 -12.77 -8.91
N GLY A 97 -2.51 -12.08 -7.78
CA GLY A 97 -2.02 -12.63 -6.53
C GLY A 97 -0.69 -12.02 -6.09
N SER A 98 -0.07 -12.61 -5.05
CA SER A 98 1.20 -12.11 -4.52
C SER A 98 2.40 -12.82 -5.15
N TYR A 99 3.39 -12.02 -5.53
CA TYR A 99 4.60 -12.45 -6.22
C TYR A 99 5.86 -11.77 -5.67
N HIS A 100 7.00 -12.45 -5.86
CA HIS A 100 8.33 -11.91 -5.66
C HIS A 100 8.95 -11.55 -7.01
N GLN A 101 9.28 -10.28 -7.21
CA GLN A 101 10.11 -9.84 -8.33
C GLN A 101 11.58 -9.94 -7.93
N CYS A 102 12.25 -10.98 -8.42
CA CYS A 102 13.62 -11.33 -8.04
C CYS A 102 14.63 -10.74 -9.02
N TYR A 103 15.61 -10.02 -8.49
CA TYR A 103 16.70 -9.41 -9.25
C TYR A 103 17.97 -10.19 -9.03
N ARG A 104 18.53 -10.78 -10.08
CA ARG A 104 19.74 -11.60 -10.02
C ARG A 104 20.88 -10.98 -10.81
N LEU A 105 22.07 -11.02 -10.23
CA LEU A 105 23.32 -10.66 -10.90
C LEU A 105 24.29 -11.83 -10.78
N ASP A 106 24.74 -12.35 -11.91
CA ASP A 106 25.61 -13.53 -12.02
C ASP A 106 25.07 -14.73 -11.22
N GLY A 107 23.74 -14.91 -11.27
CA GLY A 107 23.03 -15.98 -10.57
C GLY A 107 22.74 -15.73 -9.09
N ARG A 108 23.31 -14.70 -8.46
CA ARG A 108 23.02 -14.34 -7.06
C ARG A 108 21.78 -13.46 -6.98
N LEU A 109 20.82 -13.77 -6.10
CA LEU A 109 19.73 -12.86 -5.76
C LEU A 109 20.25 -11.65 -4.98
N ILE A 110 20.16 -10.47 -5.59
CA ILE A 110 20.71 -9.21 -5.05
C ILE A 110 19.62 -8.25 -4.57
N ALA A 111 18.40 -8.39 -5.08
CA ALA A 111 17.24 -7.64 -4.62
C ALA A 111 15.94 -8.40 -4.88
N MET A 112 14.88 -8.04 -4.15
CA MET A 112 13.56 -8.64 -4.28
C MET A 112 12.47 -7.61 -3.97
N GLY A 113 11.56 -7.41 -4.91
CA GLY A 113 10.30 -6.70 -4.70
C GLY A 113 9.21 -7.68 -4.31
N ILE A 114 8.36 -7.30 -3.36
CA ILE A 114 7.16 -8.03 -2.96
C ILE A 114 5.98 -7.27 -3.53
N LEU A 115 5.24 -7.92 -4.42
CA LEU A 115 4.20 -7.31 -5.24
C LEU A 115 2.88 -8.04 -5.04
N ASP A 116 1.81 -7.26 -4.87
CA ASP A 116 0.44 -7.75 -5.04
C ASP A 116 -0.06 -7.31 -6.42
N LEU A 117 -0.38 -8.27 -7.27
CA LEU A 117 -0.91 -8.03 -8.61
C LEU A 117 -2.44 -8.19 -8.54
N LEU A 118 -3.15 -7.09 -8.74
CA LEU A 118 -4.60 -6.98 -8.62
C LEU A 118 -5.21 -6.59 -9.98
N PRO A 119 -6.51 -6.79 -10.20
CA PRO A 119 -7.13 -6.55 -11.52
C PRO A 119 -6.88 -5.17 -12.13
N HIS A 120 -6.69 -4.15 -11.29
CA HIS A 120 -6.45 -2.78 -11.73
C HIS A 120 -5.07 -2.23 -11.38
N CYS A 121 -4.29 -2.92 -10.55
CA CYS A 121 -3.02 -2.36 -10.11
C CYS A 121 -1.92 -3.37 -9.80
N VAL A 122 -0.69 -2.92 -10.01
CA VAL A 122 0.51 -3.49 -9.38
C VAL A 122 0.71 -2.74 -8.06
N SER A 123 0.72 -3.43 -6.93
CA SER A 123 0.97 -2.84 -5.61
C SER A 123 2.33 -3.25 -5.10
N GLY A 124 3.23 -2.28 -4.93
CA GLY A 124 4.54 -2.47 -4.32
C GLY A 124 4.42 -2.54 -2.80
N VAL A 125 4.47 -3.74 -2.24
CA VAL A 125 4.29 -3.99 -0.79
C VAL A 125 5.58 -3.72 -0.05
N TYR A 126 6.70 -4.27 -0.53
CA TYR A 126 7.99 -4.15 0.12
C TYR A 126 9.13 -4.34 -0.88
N MET A 127 10.29 -3.73 -0.61
CA MET A 127 11.48 -3.87 -1.45
C MET A 127 12.68 -4.07 -0.54
N LEU A 128 13.46 -5.10 -0.83
CA LEU A 128 14.67 -5.44 -0.08
C LEU A 128 15.83 -5.75 -1.04
N TYR A 129 17.04 -5.46 -0.59
CA TYR A 129 18.28 -5.62 -1.37
C TYR A 129 19.43 -6.02 -0.47
N HIS A 130 20.44 -6.65 -1.06
CA HIS A 130 21.64 -7.02 -0.33
C HIS A 130 22.52 -5.79 -0.13
N SER A 131 23.12 -5.64 1.06
CA SER A 131 23.94 -4.48 1.46
C SER A 131 25.06 -4.14 0.48
N ASP A 132 25.71 -5.14 -0.12
CA ASP A 132 26.72 -4.99 -1.19
C ASP A 132 26.28 -4.12 -2.40
N TYR A 133 24.97 -3.93 -2.59
CA TYR A 133 24.39 -3.23 -3.74
C TYR A 133 23.55 -2.00 -3.36
N GLU A 134 23.68 -1.50 -2.13
CA GLU A 134 22.97 -0.30 -1.65
C GLU A 134 23.17 0.92 -2.57
N GLN A 135 24.39 1.06 -3.10
CA GLN A 135 24.79 2.14 -4.00
C GLN A 135 23.99 2.20 -5.31
N TRP A 136 23.28 1.13 -5.67
CA TRP A 136 22.47 1.06 -6.89
C TRP A 136 21.01 1.49 -6.68
N GLN A 137 20.62 1.85 -5.46
CA GLN A 137 19.31 2.43 -5.14
C GLN A 137 18.13 1.61 -5.66
N PHE A 138 18.10 0.31 -5.33
CA PHE A 138 17.08 -0.62 -5.81
C PHE A 138 15.64 -0.18 -5.55
N GLY A 139 15.36 0.59 -4.50
CA GLY A 139 14.02 1.15 -4.26
C GLY A 139 13.53 2.13 -5.34
N LYS A 140 14.44 2.78 -6.08
CA LYS A 140 14.10 3.62 -7.25
C LYS A 140 14.02 2.82 -8.54
N LEU A 141 14.93 1.85 -8.69
CA LEU A 141 14.95 0.97 -9.86
C LEU A 141 13.69 0.09 -9.90
N SER A 142 13.26 -0.43 -8.75
CA SER A 142 12.07 -1.28 -8.66
C SER A 142 10.82 -0.49 -9.04
N ALA A 143 10.69 0.77 -8.63
CA ALA A 143 9.59 1.62 -9.05
C ALA A 143 9.45 1.76 -10.57
N LEU A 144 10.57 1.89 -11.30
CA LEU A 144 10.56 1.94 -12.77
C LEU A 144 10.18 0.58 -13.38
N ARG A 145 10.65 -0.51 -12.78
CA ARG A 145 10.35 -1.89 -13.20
C ARG A 145 8.90 -2.27 -12.95
N GLU A 146 8.36 -1.90 -11.79
CA GLU A 146 6.98 -2.16 -11.38
C GLU A 146 6.01 -1.30 -12.20
N ALA A 147 6.39 -0.07 -12.56
CA ALA A 147 5.64 0.73 -13.52
C ALA A 147 5.66 0.13 -14.94
N ALA A 148 6.79 -0.42 -15.40
CA ALA A 148 6.87 -1.15 -16.67
C ALA A 148 5.98 -2.41 -16.64
N LEU A 149 6.05 -3.18 -15.54
CA LEU A 149 5.19 -4.35 -15.32
C LEU A 149 3.70 -3.98 -15.36
N ALA A 150 3.33 -2.83 -14.79
CA ALA A 150 1.96 -2.32 -14.84
C ALA A 150 1.51 -2.08 -16.30
N LEU A 151 2.35 -1.42 -17.10
CA LEU A 151 2.07 -1.15 -18.51
C LEU A 151 2.00 -2.44 -19.35
N GLU A 152 2.92 -3.37 -19.13
CA GLU A 152 3.02 -4.62 -19.90
C GLU A 152 1.88 -5.59 -19.60
N GLY A 153 1.48 -5.71 -18.33
CA GLY A 153 0.40 -6.59 -17.89
C GLY A 153 -0.99 -5.97 -17.96
N GLY A 154 -1.14 -4.80 -18.59
CA GLY A 154 -2.45 -4.13 -18.74
C GLY A 154 -3.09 -3.68 -17.42
N TYR A 155 -2.28 -3.41 -16.39
CA TYR A 155 -2.75 -2.83 -15.15
C TYR A 155 -2.95 -1.33 -15.32
N GLN A 156 -3.98 -0.77 -14.68
CA GLN A 156 -4.30 0.64 -14.82
C GLN A 156 -3.40 1.53 -13.95
N TYR A 157 -2.97 1.03 -12.80
CA TYR A 157 -2.24 1.79 -11.81
C TYR A 157 -1.03 1.03 -11.27
N TYR A 158 0.00 1.78 -10.91
CA TYR A 158 1.07 1.29 -10.06
C TYR A 158 0.98 1.99 -8.71
N TYR A 159 0.76 1.22 -7.64
CA TYR A 159 0.65 1.72 -6.29
C TYR A 159 1.96 1.55 -5.54
N MET A 160 2.65 2.66 -5.32
CA MET A 160 3.93 2.70 -4.61
C MET A 160 3.79 2.56 -3.08
N GLY A 161 2.58 2.34 -2.58
CA GLY A 161 2.23 2.41 -1.15
C GLY A 161 2.17 3.85 -0.64
N TYR A 162 2.21 4.02 0.69
CA TYR A 162 2.08 5.33 1.33
C TYR A 162 3.11 6.36 0.84
N TYR A 163 2.75 7.63 0.94
CA TYR A 163 3.63 8.78 0.72
C TYR A 163 3.57 9.72 1.92
N ILE A 164 4.72 9.95 2.54
CA ILE A 164 4.87 10.89 3.65
C ILE A 164 5.88 11.94 3.19
N HIS A 165 5.41 13.16 2.93
CA HIS A 165 6.20 14.21 2.27
C HIS A 165 7.47 14.58 3.05
N SER A 166 7.40 14.58 4.37
CA SER A 166 8.52 14.86 5.28
C SER A 166 9.49 13.67 5.47
N CYS A 167 9.12 12.46 5.03
CA CYS A 167 9.93 11.26 5.21
C CYS A 167 10.98 11.13 4.09
N VAL A 168 12.26 11.28 4.43
CA VAL A 168 13.38 11.20 3.47
C VAL A 168 13.38 9.89 2.68
N LYS A 169 13.06 8.76 3.33
CA LYS A 169 13.00 7.43 2.68
C LYS A 169 11.86 7.29 1.67
N MET A 170 10.85 8.15 1.73
CA MET A 170 9.65 8.08 0.88
C MET A 170 9.52 9.26 -0.08
N LYS A 171 10.28 10.34 0.15
CA LYS A 171 10.23 11.57 -0.64
C LYS A 171 10.47 11.34 -2.13
N TYR A 172 11.33 10.39 -2.48
CA TYR A 172 11.66 10.02 -3.87
C TYR A 172 10.45 9.54 -4.67
N LYS A 173 9.42 8.97 -4.02
CA LYS A 173 8.19 8.54 -4.71
C LYS A 173 7.52 9.72 -5.40
N GLY A 174 7.65 10.91 -4.81
CA GLY A 174 7.12 12.15 -5.36
C GLY A 174 7.82 12.66 -6.63
N ASP A 175 8.87 11.99 -7.11
CA ASP A 175 9.62 12.40 -8.30
C ASP A 175 9.12 11.72 -9.59
N TYR A 176 8.26 10.70 -9.48
CA TYR A 176 7.64 10.03 -10.63
C TYR A 176 6.38 10.80 -11.09
N LYS A 177 6.11 10.79 -12.40
CA LYS A 177 4.96 11.50 -12.99
C LYS A 177 4.32 10.69 -14.13
N THR A 178 3.00 10.80 -14.34
CA THR A 178 2.00 11.52 -13.52
C THR A 178 1.61 10.69 -12.30
N GLN A 179 1.42 11.31 -11.14
CA GLN A 179 1.09 10.60 -9.90
C GLN A 179 -0.04 11.31 -9.14
N HIS A 180 -0.82 10.54 -8.40
CA HIS A 180 -1.89 11.03 -7.55
C HIS A 180 -1.69 10.54 -6.11
N VAL A 181 -2.19 11.29 -5.14
CA VAL A 181 -2.25 10.91 -3.73
C VAL A 181 -3.71 10.93 -3.30
N LEU A 182 -4.10 9.95 -2.50
CA LEU A 182 -5.43 9.83 -1.93
C LEU A 182 -5.60 10.85 -0.80
N ASP A 183 -6.63 11.67 -0.88
CA ASP A 183 -7.06 12.53 0.22
C ASP A 183 -7.50 11.64 1.39
N PRO A 184 -6.86 11.76 2.57
CA PRO A 184 -7.16 10.89 3.69
C PRO A 184 -8.54 11.15 4.32
N GLU A 185 -9.24 12.25 4.01
CA GLU A 185 -10.56 12.57 4.57
C GLU A 185 -11.70 12.15 3.67
N THR A 186 -11.56 12.32 2.35
CA THR A 186 -12.64 12.08 1.38
C THR A 186 -12.38 10.91 0.46
N TYR A 187 -11.18 10.33 0.49
CA TYR A 187 -10.75 9.28 -0.43
C TYR A 187 -10.76 9.69 -1.90
N GLU A 188 -10.62 10.99 -2.18
CA GLU A 188 -10.49 11.52 -3.53
C GLU A 188 -9.03 11.55 -3.97
N TRP A 189 -8.75 11.23 -5.24
CA TRP A 189 -7.39 11.25 -5.78
C TRP A 189 -7.04 12.65 -6.31
N HIS A 190 -5.94 13.22 -5.81
CA HIS A 190 -5.43 14.52 -6.28
C HIS A 190 -4.03 14.39 -6.88
N PRO A 191 -3.72 15.11 -7.97
CA PRO A 191 -2.36 15.14 -8.52
C PRO A 191 -1.34 15.64 -7.49
N LEU A 192 -0.21 14.93 -7.32
CA LEU A 192 0.87 15.36 -6.42
C LEU A 192 1.76 16.42 -7.07
N GLU A 193 1.16 17.56 -7.40
CA GLU A 193 1.82 18.72 -7.98
C GLU A 193 1.02 20.00 -7.72
N GLY A 194 1.56 21.15 -8.16
CA GLY A 194 0.91 22.44 -7.99
C GLY A 194 0.62 22.74 -6.51
N GLU A 195 -0.64 23.04 -6.22
CA GLU A 195 -1.10 23.46 -4.90
C GLU A 195 -0.86 22.40 -3.82
N LEU A 196 -1.20 21.14 -4.06
CA LEU A 196 -1.03 20.06 -3.07
C LEU A 196 0.43 19.95 -2.62
N ARG A 197 1.37 19.99 -3.57
CA ARG A 197 2.80 19.92 -3.23
C ARG A 197 3.26 21.15 -2.44
N ALA A 198 2.82 22.34 -2.83
CA ALA A 198 3.16 23.58 -2.13
C ALA A 198 2.61 23.63 -0.70
N LEU A 199 1.45 23.02 -0.46
CA LEU A 199 0.90 22.85 0.89
C LEU A 199 1.69 21.84 1.70
N LEU A 200 2.04 20.69 1.12
CA LEU A 200 2.85 19.66 1.79
C LEU A 200 4.26 20.14 2.16
N ASP A 201 4.83 21.08 1.40
CA ASP A 201 6.11 21.73 1.75
C ASP A 201 6.01 22.58 3.04
N LYS A 202 4.80 23.02 3.42
CA LYS A 202 4.55 23.94 4.56
C LYS A 202 3.83 23.27 5.73
N LYS A 203 2.99 22.28 5.46
CA LYS A 203 2.09 21.65 6.43
C LYS A 203 2.46 20.17 6.63
N PRO A 204 2.46 19.66 7.87
CA PRO A 204 2.75 18.26 8.14
C PRO A 204 1.60 17.33 7.70
N TYR A 205 0.40 17.87 7.51
CA TYR A 205 -0.79 17.16 7.05
C TYR A 205 -1.57 18.06 6.08
N VAL A 206 -2.09 17.47 5.00
CA VAL A 206 -2.88 18.17 3.99
C VAL A 206 -4.03 17.27 3.55
N SER A 207 -5.24 17.80 3.58
CA SER A 207 -6.43 17.29 2.89
C SER A 207 -6.90 18.38 1.93
N MET A 208 -6.87 18.11 0.62
CA MET A 208 -7.29 19.09 -0.39
C MET A 208 -8.77 19.42 -0.25
N SER A 209 -9.60 18.43 0.09
CA SER A 209 -11.03 18.66 0.32
C SER A 209 -11.26 19.62 1.49
N ARG A 210 -10.49 19.48 2.58
CA ARG A 210 -10.52 20.42 3.72
C ARG A 210 -10.10 21.82 3.32
N GLU A 211 -9.01 21.94 2.55
CA GLU A 211 -8.49 23.24 2.11
C GLU A 211 -9.48 23.95 1.18
N GLN A 212 -10.17 23.22 0.30
CA GLN A 212 -11.24 23.75 -0.54
C GLN A 212 -12.43 24.27 0.30
N ARG A 213 -12.93 23.47 1.25
CA ARG A 213 -14.03 23.88 2.15
C ARG A 213 -13.69 25.16 2.93
N ARG A 214 -12.45 25.27 3.44
CA ARG A 214 -12.00 26.48 4.16
C ARG A 214 -12.03 27.73 3.27
N LYS A 215 -11.55 27.61 2.03
CA LYS A 215 -11.59 28.71 1.06
C LYS A 215 -13.00 29.15 0.74
N GLU A 216 -13.93 28.22 0.56
CA GLU A 216 -15.34 28.50 0.33
C GLU A 216 -15.99 29.23 1.51
N MET A 217 -15.60 28.87 2.74
CA MET A 217 -16.06 29.54 3.98
C MET A 217 -15.34 30.86 4.29
N GLY A 218 -14.36 31.26 3.47
CA GLY A 218 -13.58 32.49 3.69
C GLY A 218 -12.67 32.44 4.92
N VAL A 219 -12.32 31.24 5.40
CA VAL A 219 -11.39 31.05 6.52
C VAL A 219 -9.97 31.29 6.00
N ALA A 220 -9.19 32.13 6.69
CA ALA A 220 -7.82 32.43 6.30
C ALA A 220 -6.93 31.17 6.34
N GLU A 221 -5.82 31.18 5.59
CA GLU A 221 -4.76 30.18 5.69
C GLU A 221 -4.06 30.28 7.06
N GLU A 222 -4.74 29.83 8.12
CA GLU A 222 -4.15 29.67 9.44
C GLU A 222 -3.40 28.34 9.53
N GLN A 223 -2.55 28.26 10.55
CA GLN A 223 -1.87 27.02 10.93
C GLN A 223 -2.93 25.99 11.32
N ASP A 224 -2.79 24.76 10.84
CA ASP A 224 -3.72 23.69 11.24
C ASP A 224 -3.69 23.54 12.76
N ASP A 225 -4.86 23.70 13.39
CA ASP A 225 -5.02 23.35 14.79
C ASP A 225 -5.19 21.84 14.90
N TYR A 226 -4.11 21.19 15.35
CA TYR A 226 -4.13 19.75 15.64
C TYR A 226 -4.54 19.45 17.09
N SER A 227 -5.05 20.42 17.85
CA SER A 227 -5.50 20.22 19.25
C SER A 227 -6.61 19.19 19.38
N ASP A 228 -7.38 18.99 18.31
CA ASP A 228 -8.42 17.97 18.22
C ASP A 228 -7.89 16.54 18.06
N TYR A 229 -6.59 16.35 17.76
CA TYR A 229 -5.99 15.03 17.64
C TYR A 229 -5.25 14.68 18.95
N PRO A 230 -5.82 13.83 19.81
CA PRO A 230 -5.32 13.62 21.18
C PRO A 230 -3.96 12.90 21.23
N ARG A 231 -3.48 12.38 20.10
CA ARG A 231 -2.27 11.55 20.01
C ARG A 231 -1.43 11.96 18.79
N PRO A 232 -0.21 12.45 18.98
CA PRO A 232 0.62 12.93 17.87
C PRO A 232 1.31 11.80 17.08
N THR A 233 1.43 10.58 17.63
CA THR A 233 2.05 9.44 16.92
C THR A 233 1.15 8.21 16.87
N ALA A 234 1.30 7.43 15.79
CA ALA A 234 0.59 6.15 15.63
C ALA A 234 0.91 5.15 16.76
N ALA A 235 2.15 5.16 17.27
CA ALA A 235 2.55 4.28 18.37
C ALA A 235 1.84 4.65 19.68
N GLU A 236 1.66 5.94 19.97
CA GLU A 236 0.91 6.39 21.15
C GLU A 236 -0.59 6.13 21.00
N ALA A 237 -1.14 6.37 19.81
CA ALA A 237 -2.53 6.04 19.49
C ALA A 237 -2.79 4.54 19.70
N GLY A 238 -1.96 3.66 19.12
CA GLY A 238 -2.06 2.21 19.28
C GLY A 238 -1.96 1.75 20.74
N LYS A 239 -1.04 2.33 21.52
CA LYS A 239 -0.96 2.06 22.98
C LYS A 239 -2.21 2.50 23.73
N ALA A 240 -2.82 3.61 23.34
CA ALA A 240 -4.05 4.10 23.98
C ALA A 240 -5.23 3.18 23.68
N VAL A 241 -5.40 2.76 22.42
CA VAL A 241 -6.44 1.80 22.01
C VAL A 241 -6.26 0.47 22.72
N THR A 242 -5.03 -0.03 22.82
CA THR A 242 -4.72 -1.26 23.58
C THR A 242 -5.09 -1.14 25.07
N LYS A 243 -5.07 0.07 25.62
CA LYS A 243 -5.50 0.36 27.00
C LYS A 243 -7.01 0.57 27.14
N GLY A 244 -7.77 0.47 26.06
CA GLY A 244 -9.23 0.54 26.04
C GLY A 244 -9.82 1.89 25.63
N MET A 245 -9.02 2.81 25.06
CA MET A 245 -9.56 4.00 24.38
C MET A 245 -10.28 3.58 23.11
N SER A 246 -11.44 4.18 22.83
CA SER A 246 -12.16 3.96 21.57
C SER A 246 -11.41 4.56 20.37
N LEU A 247 -11.51 3.94 19.20
CA LEU A 247 -11.03 4.52 17.94
C LEU A 247 -11.75 5.83 17.61
N PHE A 248 -13.02 5.98 17.97
CA PHE A 248 -13.76 7.24 17.77
C PHE A 248 -13.14 8.41 18.54
N GLU A 249 -12.55 8.15 19.71
CA GLU A 249 -11.88 9.18 20.51
C GLU A 249 -10.56 9.65 19.89
N LEU A 250 -9.92 8.83 19.05
CA LEU A 250 -8.69 9.24 18.37
C LEU A 250 -8.93 10.30 17.29
N LYS A 251 -10.17 10.44 16.81
CA LYS A 251 -10.55 11.38 15.75
C LYS A 251 -9.63 11.28 14.52
N VAL A 252 -9.25 10.06 14.12
CA VAL A 252 -8.33 9.87 12.99
C VAL A 252 -9.02 10.38 11.71
N PRO A 253 -8.39 11.27 10.94
CA PRO A 253 -9.00 11.76 9.70
C PRO A 253 -9.37 10.63 8.74
N GLY A 254 -10.54 10.73 8.12
CA GLY A 254 -11.09 9.71 7.21
C GLY A 254 -11.90 8.60 7.87
N LEU A 255 -11.74 8.37 9.18
CA LEU A 255 -12.59 7.41 9.88
C LEU A 255 -13.98 8.01 10.08
N MET A 256 -15.02 7.20 9.86
CA MET A 256 -16.39 7.62 10.18
C MET A 256 -16.51 7.85 11.69
N THR A 257 -17.22 8.90 12.07
CA THR A 257 -17.66 9.15 13.44
C THR A 257 -18.78 8.19 13.83
N ALA A 258 -18.99 8.02 15.14
CA ALA A 258 -20.11 7.22 15.65
C ALA A 258 -21.46 7.80 15.16
N GLU A 259 -21.57 9.12 15.12
CA GLU A 259 -22.75 9.84 14.65
C GLU A 259 -23.02 9.60 13.16
N GLU A 260 -21.98 9.62 12.31
CA GLU A 260 -22.13 9.30 10.89
C GLU A 260 -22.58 7.86 10.67
N ILE A 261 -22.05 6.92 11.46
CA ILE A 261 -22.49 5.51 11.40
C ILE A 261 -23.97 5.40 11.78
N GLU A 262 -24.40 6.00 12.90
CA GLU A 262 -25.80 5.95 13.33
C GLU A 262 -26.75 6.61 12.32
N GLN A 263 -26.30 7.63 11.60
CA GLN A 263 -27.12 8.34 10.61
C GLN A 263 -27.18 7.64 9.25
N GLN A 264 -26.10 6.99 8.85
CA GLN A 264 -25.94 6.49 7.48
C GLN A 264 -26.13 4.96 7.38
N LEU A 265 -25.96 4.24 8.49
CA LEU A 265 -25.82 2.79 8.47
C LEU A 265 -26.69 2.11 9.53
N ASP A 266 -27.42 1.08 9.10
CA ASP A 266 -28.14 0.20 10.02
C ASP A 266 -27.24 -0.99 10.42
N LEU A 267 -26.45 -0.80 11.48
CA LEU A 267 -25.58 -1.84 12.01
C LEU A 267 -26.34 -3.09 12.47
N ALA A 268 -27.65 -2.99 12.75
CA ALA A 268 -28.46 -4.12 13.21
C ALA A 268 -28.49 -5.26 12.18
N THR A 269 -28.46 -4.89 10.90
CA THR A 269 -28.49 -5.79 9.74
C THR A 269 -27.11 -6.33 9.34
N MET A 270 -26.04 -5.94 10.05
CA MET A 270 -24.69 -6.38 9.72
C MET A 270 -24.57 -7.91 9.76
N PRO A 271 -24.11 -8.57 8.68
CA PRO A 271 -23.90 -10.00 8.66
C PRO A 271 -22.82 -10.44 9.66
N ILE A 272 -23.18 -11.34 10.56
CA ILE A 272 -22.25 -11.95 11.52
C ILE A 272 -22.22 -13.47 11.37
N ARG A 273 -21.13 -14.08 11.85
CA ARG A 273 -20.99 -15.52 11.98
C ARG A 273 -20.64 -15.89 13.41
N VAL A 274 -21.54 -16.64 14.07
CA VAL A 274 -21.37 -17.09 15.47
C VAL A 274 -21.50 -18.61 15.51
N GLY A 275 -20.50 -19.31 16.05
CA GLY A 275 -20.54 -20.78 16.17
C GLY A 275 -20.77 -21.50 14.83
N GLY A 276 -20.26 -20.93 13.74
CA GLY A 276 -20.42 -21.46 12.37
C GLY A 276 -21.78 -21.17 11.72
N ARG A 277 -22.70 -20.45 12.38
CA ARG A 277 -23.99 -20.04 11.83
C ARG A 277 -23.96 -18.58 11.41
N MET A 278 -24.62 -18.29 10.29
CA MET A 278 -24.88 -16.91 9.86
C MET A 278 -26.07 -16.34 10.64
N ALA A 279 -25.95 -15.09 11.05
CA ALA A 279 -27.00 -14.33 11.73
C ALA A 279 -26.80 -12.83 11.42
N GLU A 280 -27.74 -12.00 11.87
CA GLU A 280 -27.57 -10.54 11.88
C GLU A 280 -27.11 -10.07 13.26
N ALA A 281 -26.50 -8.88 13.33
CA ALA A 281 -25.99 -8.35 14.59
C ALA A 281 -27.09 -8.17 15.65
N GLN A 282 -28.31 -7.83 15.23
CA GLN A 282 -29.49 -7.75 16.10
C GLN A 282 -29.91 -9.07 16.75
N ASP A 283 -29.53 -10.22 16.18
CA ASP A 283 -29.83 -11.52 16.77
C ASP A 283 -29.00 -11.80 18.04
N LEU A 284 -28.03 -10.94 18.35
CA LEU A 284 -27.23 -11.03 19.57
C LEU A 284 -28.01 -10.49 20.77
N VAL A 285 -28.07 -11.30 21.84
CA VAL A 285 -28.79 -10.97 23.08
C VAL A 285 -28.43 -9.61 23.67
N SER A 286 -27.16 -9.19 23.55
CA SER A 286 -26.69 -7.91 24.10
C SER A 286 -26.88 -6.72 23.18
N TRP A 287 -27.35 -6.89 21.94
CA TRP A 287 -27.31 -5.87 20.89
C TRP A 287 -28.00 -4.56 21.29
N ASP A 288 -29.25 -4.62 21.72
CA ASP A 288 -30.05 -3.44 22.08
C ASP A 288 -29.49 -2.71 23.29
N SER A 289 -28.89 -3.45 24.23
CA SER A 289 -28.22 -2.90 25.41
C SER A 289 -26.78 -2.42 25.16
N SER A 290 -26.25 -2.64 23.96
CA SER A 290 -24.85 -2.36 23.60
C SER A 290 -24.69 -0.91 23.14
N ASP A 291 -23.59 -0.29 23.55
CA ASP A 291 -23.23 1.09 23.22
C ASP A 291 -22.16 1.15 22.11
N LEU A 292 -22.46 1.88 21.04
CA LEU A 292 -21.57 2.08 19.90
C LEU A 292 -20.24 2.75 20.30
N LYS A 293 -20.25 3.63 21.29
CA LYS A 293 -19.05 4.36 21.74
C LYS A 293 -18.20 3.57 22.72
N ASN A 294 -18.68 2.41 23.17
CA ASN A 294 -17.94 1.53 24.08
C ASN A 294 -17.17 0.46 23.29
N PRO A 295 -15.82 0.52 23.20
CA PRO A 295 -15.01 -0.39 22.39
C PRO A 295 -15.00 -1.84 22.90
N LYS A 296 -15.53 -2.07 24.11
CA LYS A 296 -15.67 -3.43 24.68
C LYS A 296 -17.04 -4.05 24.42
N SER A 297 -17.98 -3.27 23.92
CA SER A 297 -19.31 -3.74 23.56
C SER A 297 -19.29 -4.32 22.15
N ILE A 298 -20.18 -5.27 21.85
CA ILE A 298 -20.21 -5.87 20.50
C ILE A 298 -20.56 -4.85 19.42
N LYS A 299 -21.49 -3.94 19.73
CA LYS A 299 -21.87 -2.83 18.83
C LYS A 299 -20.71 -1.87 18.62
N GLY A 300 -19.92 -1.59 19.67
CA GLY A 300 -18.73 -0.75 19.55
C GLY A 300 -17.62 -1.41 18.72
N VAL A 301 -17.35 -2.71 18.92
CA VAL A 301 -16.38 -3.45 18.10
C VAL A 301 -16.78 -3.45 16.62
N ILE A 302 -18.05 -3.76 16.32
CA ILE A 302 -18.56 -3.73 14.94
C ILE A 302 -18.53 -2.30 14.40
N GLY A 303 -18.95 -1.31 15.18
CA GLY A 303 -18.94 0.10 14.81
C GLY A 303 -17.55 0.62 14.46
N GLU A 304 -16.55 0.35 15.31
CA GLU A 304 -15.16 0.74 15.06
C GLU A 304 -14.58 0.06 13.81
N MET A 305 -14.92 -1.21 13.58
CA MET A 305 -14.56 -1.91 12.34
C MET A 305 -15.17 -1.22 11.11
N VAL A 306 -16.48 -0.94 11.15
CA VAL A 306 -17.20 -0.24 10.07
C VAL A 306 -16.61 1.15 9.84
N ALA A 307 -16.28 1.88 10.91
CA ALA A 307 -15.66 3.20 10.83
C ALA A 307 -14.35 3.20 10.04
N CYS A 308 -13.55 2.14 10.19
CA CYS A 308 -12.28 1.98 9.49
C CYS A 308 -12.45 1.50 8.04
N MET A 309 -13.48 0.70 7.78
CA MET A 309 -13.74 0.10 6.47
C MET A 309 -14.50 1.04 5.52
N GLY A 310 -15.31 1.94 6.08
CA GLY A 310 -16.27 2.73 5.34
C GLY A 310 -17.51 1.92 4.91
N PRO A 311 -18.55 2.64 4.45
CA PRO A 311 -19.87 2.06 4.20
C PRO A 311 -19.91 1.12 2.99
N GLU A 312 -19.03 1.32 2.00
CA GLU A 312 -19.04 0.53 0.76
C GLU A 312 -18.56 -0.91 0.96
N VAL A 313 -17.54 -1.09 1.80
CA VAL A 313 -16.88 -2.40 1.99
C VAL A 313 -17.51 -3.16 3.15
N ALA A 314 -17.99 -2.46 4.18
CA ALA A 314 -18.47 -3.09 5.40
C ALA A 314 -19.69 -4.04 5.18
N TRP A 315 -20.49 -3.86 4.13
CA TRP A 315 -21.63 -4.74 3.80
C TRP A 315 -21.23 -5.92 2.91
N GLN A 316 -19.98 -5.97 2.47
CA GLN A 316 -19.40 -7.08 1.71
C GLN A 316 -18.65 -8.07 2.62
N VAL A 317 -18.58 -7.78 3.93
CA VAL A 317 -17.88 -8.61 4.91
C VAL A 317 -18.85 -9.28 5.87
N VAL A 318 -18.36 -10.36 6.47
CA VAL A 318 -19.05 -11.07 7.56
C VAL A 318 -18.17 -10.99 8.79
N VAL A 319 -18.71 -10.47 9.89
CA VAL A 319 -17.96 -10.42 11.15
C VAL A 319 -18.00 -11.78 11.83
N GLN A 320 -16.86 -12.46 11.90
CA GLN A 320 -16.76 -13.71 12.62
C GLN A 320 -16.56 -13.45 14.12
N LEU A 321 -17.50 -13.92 14.94
CA LEU A 321 -17.49 -13.83 16.39
C LEU A 321 -17.29 -15.25 16.95
N GLY A 322 -16.16 -15.47 17.62
CA GLY A 322 -15.78 -16.78 18.15
C GLY A 322 -14.36 -17.16 17.76
#